data_AF-A0A972Q9P6-F1
#
_entry.id   AF-A0A972Q9P6-F1
#
_cell.length_a   1.000
_cell.length_b   1.000
_cell.length_c   1.000
_cell.angle_alpha   90.00
_cell.angle_beta   90.00
_cell.angle_gamma   90.00
#
_symmetry.space_group_name_H-M   'P 1'
#
loop_
_entity.id
_entity.type
_entity.pdbx_description
1 polymer ?
#
loop_
_entity_poly.entity_id
_entity_poly.type
_entity_poly.pdbx_seq_one_letter_code
_entity_poly.pdbx_strand_id
1 'polypeptide(L)'
;MAVTTLGDLARRRMMNILLECEVEVDEKSIGKVSRLISDKYERLSGIEITPKDSSYGAIMTIPYEWITGVDEERRVVIARISIKK
;
A
#
# COMPACT_ATOMS: atom_id res chain seq x y z
N MET A 1 15.31 3.27 11.90
CA MET A 1 14.23 3.22 10.89
C MET A 1 13.06 2.52 11.56
N ALA A 2 11.98 3.25 11.88
CA ALA A 2 10.80 2.65 12.50
C ALA A 2 9.76 2.41 11.40
N VAL A 3 9.70 1.19 10.87
CA VAL A 3 8.63 0.78 9.95
C VAL A 3 7.40 0.45 10.79
N THR A 4 6.33 1.21 10.59
CA THR A 4 5.06 1.01 11.32
C THR A 4 4.20 0.02 10.54
N THR A 5 3.51 -0.90 11.24
CA THR A 5 2.60 -1.82 10.55
C THR A 5 1.29 -1.14 10.18
N LEU A 6 0.58 -1.63 9.16
CA LEU A 6 -0.76 -1.12 8.85
C LEU A 6 -1.74 -1.29 10.03
N GLY A 7 -1.58 -2.34 10.83
CA GLY A 7 -2.37 -2.55 12.04
C GLY A 7 -2.14 -1.46 13.09
N ASP A 8 -0.90 -1.00 13.25
CA ASP A 8 -0.55 0.11 14.14
C ASP A 8 -1.11 1.44 13.63
N LEU A 9 -1.06 1.68 12.31
CA LEU A 9 -1.69 2.85 11.67
C LEU A 9 -3.22 2.85 11.83
N ALA A 10 -3.86 1.70 11.66
CA ALA A 10 -5.30 1.53 11.86
C ALA A 10 -5.69 1.82 13.32
N ARG A 11 -4.90 1.31 14.28
CA ARG A 11 -5.10 1.57 15.71
C ARG A 11 -4.99 3.06 16.05
N ARG A 12 -4.08 3.79 15.40
CA ARG A 12 -3.91 5.25 15.58
C ARG A 12 -4.97 6.08 14.86
N ARG A 13 -5.92 5.47 14.13
CA ARG A 13 -6.92 6.15 13.29
C ARG A 13 -6.28 7.05 12.20
N MET A 14 -5.09 6.68 11.73
CA MET A 14 -4.30 7.47 10.76
C MET A 14 -4.39 6.94 9.33
N MET A 15 -5.38 6.07 9.01
CA MET A 15 -5.51 5.40 7.71
C MET A 15 -5.60 6.32 6.48
N ASN A 16 -5.95 7.60 6.64
CA ASN A 16 -5.95 8.58 5.55
C ASN A 16 -4.55 8.85 4.97
N ILE A 17 -3.47 8.61 5.74
CA ILE A 17 -2.10 8.84 5.26
C ILE A 17 -1.77 7.98 4.04
N LEU A 18 -2.41 6.81 3.92
CA LEU A 18 -2.14 5.83 2.87
C LEU A 18 -2.47 6.37 1.47
N LEU A 19 -3.49 7.21 1.33
CA LEU A 19 -3.87 7.81 0.04
C LEU A 19 -2.81 8.78 -0.51
N GLU A 20 -1.93 9.28 0.36
CA GLU A 20 -0.84 10.16 -0.04
C GLU A 20 0.48 9.42 -0.24
N CYS A 21 0.52 8.11 0.04
CA CYS A 21 1.75 7.34 0.00
C CYS A 21 2.14 6.85 -1.39
N GLU A 22 3.43 6.87 -1.69
CA GLU A 22 4.00 6.06 -2.77
C GLU A 22 4.05 4.59 -2.34
N VAL A 23 3.98 3.68 -3.30
CA VAL A 23 4.05 2.25 -3.05
C VAL A 23 5.36 1.73 -3.61
N GLU A 24 6.16 1.13 -2.73
CA GLU A 24 7.41 0.44 -3.07
C GLU A 24 7.20 -1.07 -3.01
N VAL A 25 7.55 -1.76 -4.09
CA VAL A 25 7.60 -3.22 -4.17
C VAL A 25 9.01 -3.64 -4.55
N ASP A 26 9.61 -4.52 -3.74
CA ASP A 26 10.99 -5.00 -3.94
C ASP A 26 11.98 -3.84 -4.18
N GLU A 27 11.89 -2.81 -3.32
CA GLU A 27 12.71 -1.59 -3.36
C GLU A 27 12.52 -0.71 -4.62
N LYS A 28 11.45 -0.94 -5.40
CA LYS A 28 11.07 -0.11 -6.54
C LYS A 28 9.75 0.60 -6.29
N SER A 29 9.75 1.93 -6.40
CA SER A 29 8.50 2.70 -6.44
C SER A 29 7.73 2.35 -7.71
N ILE A 30 6.54 1.78 -7.54
CA ILE A 30 5.68 1.35 -8.65
C ILE A 30 4.57 2.35 -8.95
N GLY A 31 4.21 3.20 -7.99
CA GLY A 31 3.11 4.15 -8.16
C GLY A 31 2.67 4.80 -6.86
N LYS A 32 1.52 5.46 -6.91
CA LYS A 32 0.89 6.09 -5.74
C LYS A 32 -0.43 5.40 -5.44
N VAL A 33 -0.77 5.29 -4.15
CA VAL A 33 -2.11 4.82 -3.74
C VAL A 33 -3.17 5.78 -4.29
N SER A 34 -4.15 5.22 -4.98
CA SER A 34 -5.29 5.97 -5.52
C SER A 34 -6.57 5.70 -4.75
N ARG A 35 -6.73 4.48 -4.22
CA ARG A 35 -7.92 4.08 -3.46
C ARG A 35 -7.59 3.01 -2.43
N LEU A 36 -8.34 3.01 -1.33
CA LEU A 36 -8.35 1.92 -0.35
C LEU A 36 -9.49 0.97 -0.65
N ILE A 37 -9.22 -0.33 -0.68
CA ILE A 37 -10.22 -1.37 -0.85
C ILE A 37 -10.57 -1.91 0.52
N SER A 38 -11.86 -1.95 0.85
CA SER A 38 -12.37 -2.56 2.06
C SER A 38 -13.12 -3.85 1.75
N ASP A 39 -13.11 -4.81 2.68
CA ASP A 39 -13.95 -6.00 2.62
C ASP A 39 -15.41 -5.70 3.06
N LYS A 40 -16.24 -6.75 3.08
CA LYS A 40 -17.65 -6.67 3.54
C LYS A 40 -17.81 -6.31 5.02
N TYR A 41 -16.73 -6.28 5.79
CA TYR A 41 -16.69 -5.89 7.21
C TYR A 41 -16.07 -4.51 7.40
N GLU A 42 -15.95 -3.72 6.32
CA GLU A 42 -15.33 -2.39 6.30
C GLU A 42 -13.85 -2.38 6.74
N ARG A 43 -13.17 -3.53 6.67
CA ARG A 43 -11.74 -3.65 6.97
C ARG A 43 -10.92 -3.48 5.71
N LEU A 44 -9.79 -2.80 5.82
CA LEU A 44 -8.85 -2.65 4.70
C LEU A 44 -8.40 -4.03 4.20
N SER A 45 -8.76 -4.36 2.97
CA SER A 45 -8.44 -5.63 2.29
C SER A 45 -7.37 -5.47 1.22
N GLY A 46 -7.12 -4.24 0.77
CA GLY A 46 -6.06 -3.92 -0.16
C GLY A 46 -6.03 -2.44 -0.53
N ILE A 47 -5.14 -2.09 -1.45
CA ILE A 47 -4.99 -0.75 -1.99
C ILE A 47 -4.94 -0.81 -3.51
N GLU A 48 -5.59 0.13 -4.17
CA GLU A 48 -5.38 0.39 -5.59
C GLU A 48 -4.27 1.41 -5.75
N ILE A 49 -3.40 1.16 -6.72
CA ILE A 49 -2.30 2.04 -7.06
C ILE A 49 -2.43 2.50 -8.49
N THR A 50 -2.19 3.79 -8.70
CA THR A 50 -1.97 4.36 -10.02
C THR A 50 -0.47 4.25 -10.31
N PRO A 51 -0.06 3.42 -11.27
CA PRO A 51 1.35 3.25 -11.59
C PRO A 51 1.95 4.55 -12.13
N LYS A 52 3.23 4.81 -11.80
CA LYS A 52 3.95 6.01 -12.23
C LYS A 52 4.38 5.93 -13.70
N ASP A 53 4.68 4.72 -14.16
CA ASP A 53 5.05 4.41 -15.54
C ASP A 53 3.86 3.85 -16.33
N SER A 54 3.58 4.46 -17.48
CA SER A 54 2.51 4.03 -18.41
C SER A 54 2.70 2.61 -18.95
N SER A 55 3.85 1.97 -18.73
CA SER A 55 4.10 0.56 -19.05
C SER A 55 3.15 -0.40 -18.34
N TYR A 56 2.63 -0.02 -17.16
CA TYR A 56 1.68 -0.85 -16.43
C TYR A 56 0.23 -0.58 -16.82
N GLY A 57 -0.09 0.58 -17.43
CA GLY A 57 -1.34 0.96 -18.13
C GLY A 57 -2.67 0.81 -17.37
N ALA A 58 -2.69 0.02 -16.31
CA ALA A 58 -3.83 -0.47 -15.59
C ALA A 58 -3.62 -0.19 -14.11
N ILE A 59 -4.72 0.15 -13.44
CA ILE A 59 -4.77 0.22 -11.98
C ILE A 59 -4.37 -1.14 -11.45
N MET A 60 -3.35 -1.18 -10.59
CA MET A 60 -2.93 -2.40 -9.92
C MET A 60 -3.56 -2.44 -8.53
N THR A 61 -3.97 -3.62 -8.11
CA THR A 61 -4.50 -3.86 -6.77
C THR A 61 -3.46 -4.63 -5.98
N ILE A 62 -3.04 -4.10 -4.83
CA ILE A 62 -2.17 -4.78 -3.88
C ILE A 62 -3.01 -5.24 -2.68
N PRO A 63 -3.11 -6.56 -2.44
CA PRO A 63 -3.76 -7.09 -1.26
C PRO A 63 -3.10 -6.60 0.04
N TYR A 64 -3.89 -6.39 1.09
CA TYR A 64 -3.38 -5.99 2.40
C TYR A 64 -2.32 -6.95 2.93
N GLU A 65 -2.51 -8.25 2.71
CA GLU A 65 -1.58 -9.32 3.09
C GLU A 65 -0.18 -9.20 2.48
N TRP A 66 -0.04 -8.46 1.37
CA TRP A 66 1.26 -8.22 0.72
C TRP A 66 1.95 -6.98 1.28
N ILE A 67 1.26 -6.14 2.04
CA ILE A 67 1.82 -4.94 2.62
C ILE A 67 2.58 -5.32 3.90
N THR A 68 3.89 -5.12 3.85
CA THR A 68 4.80 -5.46 4.96
C THR A 68 4.92 -4.34 5.99
N GLY A 69 4.69 -3.10 5.58
CA GLY A 69 4.75 -1.96 6.47
C GLY A 69 4.56 -0.63 5.76
N VAL A 70 4.58 0.44 6.54
CA VAL A 70 4.48 1.81 6.06
C VAL A 70 5.56 2.64 6.74
N ASP A 71 6.29 3.38 5.93
CA ASP A 71 7.20 4.43 6.36
C ASP A 71 6.41 5.75 6.41
N GLU A 72 6.05 6.16 7.62
CA GLU A 72 5.26 7.37 7.86
C GLU A 72 6.04 8.65 7.51
N GLU A 73 7.37 8.65 7.71
CA GLU A 73 8.22 9.82 7.45
C GLU A 73 8.39 10.06 5.95
N ARG A 74 8.63 8.98 5.20
CA ARG A 74 8.79 9.02 3.74
C ARG A 74 7.46 9.00 2.99
N ARG A 75 6.34 8.74 3.68
CA ARG A 75 5.02 8.47 3.09
C ARG A 75 5.11 7.35 2.05
N VAL A 76 5.65 6.20 2.45
CA VAL A 76 5.82 5.05 1.56
C VAL A 76 5.15 3.81 2.15
N VAL A 77 4.33 3.12 1.34
CA VAL A 77 3.83 1.79 1.64
C VAL A 77 4.79 0.76 1.06
N ILE A 78 5.31 -0.12 1.90
CA ILE A 78 6.25 -1.17 1.51
C ILE A 78 5.46 -2.47 1.34
N ALA A 79 5.36 -2.95 0.12
CA ALA A 79 4.72 -4.22 -0.21
C ALA A 79 5.73 -5.23 -0.74
N ARG A 80 5.46 -6.52 -0.53
CA ARG A 80 6.21 -7.64 -1.12
C ARG A 80 5.30 -8.39 -2.07
N ILE A 81 5.70 -8.52 -3.33
CA ILE A 81 5.00 -9.42 -4.26
C ILE A 81 5.46 -10.85 -3.96
N SER A 82 4.56 -11.66 -3.40
CA SER A 82 4.76 -13.10 -3.36
C SER A 82 4.28 -13.68 -4.69
N ILE A 83 5.18 -13.79 -5.67
CA ILE A 83 4.92 -14.62 -6.85
C ILE A 83 4.79 -16.06 -6.36
N LYS A 84 3.57 -16.53 -6.08
CA LYS A 84 3.30 -17.96 -5.97
C LYS A 84 3.56 -18.55 -7.36
N LYS A 85 4.73 -19.17 -7.49
CA LYS A 85 5.05 -20.07 -8.60
C LYS A 85 4.16 -21.30 -8.56
#